data_AF-A0A6I3B3M7-F1
#
_entry.id   AF-A0A6I3B3M7-F1
#
_cell.length_a   1.000
_cell.length_b   1.000
_cell.length_c   1.000
_cell.angle_alpha   90.00
_cell.angle_beta   90.00
_cell.angle_gamma   90.00
#
_symmetry.space_group_name_H-M   'P 1'
#
loop_
_entity.id
_entity.type
_entity.pdbx_description
1 polymer ?
#
loop_
_entity_poly.entity_id
_entity_poly.type
_entity_poly.pdbx_seq_one_letter_code
_entity_poly.pdbx_strand_id
1 'polypeptide(L)'
;MPKAAVLLTAVGLCLGVALPAQAVDSVTPAPSTSTSATPVPSTSAPNLTQRLAIESTYAKGQGKASDKHGIAPSLYTGKWYSKKAERKRRCIVRKETGGNYNSVSSNGRYRGAYQMSRPLAVGATWMMQPEVKKELGEQAAAAVAKLRKVPTQKWNRYWQDRAFWTIWRNGQGRSHWPLRGC
;
A
#
# COMPACT_ATOMS: atom_id res chain seq x y z
N MET A 1 -6.24 24.93 48.16
CA MET A 1 -5.14 25.84 48.59
C MET A 1 -4.00 25.74 47.58
N PRO A 2 -3.72 26.76 46.77
CA PRO A 2 -2.56 26.77 45.88
C PRO A 2 -1.42 27.59 46.50
N LYS A 3 -0.18 27.09 46.45
CA LYS A 3 1.06 27.88 46.54
C LYS A 3 2.27 27.01 46.23
N ALA A 4 2.93 27.31 45.11
CA ALA A 4 4.37 27.62 45.08
C ALA A 4 4.75 27.97 43.63
N ALA A 5 5.14 29.23 43.45
CA ALA A 5 5.81 29.73 42.26
C ALA A 5 7.32 29.68 42.50
N VAL A 6 8.12 29.39 41.46
CA VAL A 6 9.50 29.86 41.34
C VAL A 6 9.74 30.22 39.87
N LEU A 7 9.99 31.50 39.63
CA LEU A 7 10.63 32.06 38.43
C LEU A 7 12.14 31.74 38.49
N LEU A 8 12.78 31.48 37.34
CA LEU A 8 14.06 32.11 37.03
C LEU A 8 14.30 32.18 35.51
N THR A 9 14.59 33.40 35.07
CA THR A 9 15.01 33.87 33.75
C THR A 9 16.41 33.42 33.35
N ALA A 10 16.65 33.21 32.04
CA ALA A 10 17.95 33.52 31.42
C ALA A 10 17.81 33.79 29.91
N VAL A 11 18.35 34.95 29.54
CA VAL A 11 18.50 35.54 28.20
C VAL A 11 19.69 34.91 27.48
N GLY A 12 19.65 34.79 26.16
CA GLY A 12 20.78 34.32 25.36
C GLY A 12 20.60 34.56 23.86
N LEU A 13 20.61 35.83 23.46
CA LEU A 13 20.64 36.31 22.08
C LEU A 13 22.10 36.24 21.56
N CYS A 14 22.39 35.43 20.55
CA CYS A 14 23.64 35.50 19.81
C CYS A 14 23.37 36.03 18.39
N LEU A 15 23.64 37.32 18.20
CA LEU A 15 23.84 37.94 16.90
C LEU A 15 25.24 37.56 16.35
N GLY A 16 25.29 37.35 15.04
CA GLY A 16 26.34 37.90 14.19
C GLY A 16 27.63 37.09 14.05
N VAL A 17 27.83 36.53 12.85
CA VAL A 17 29.17 36.50 12.25
C VAL A 17 29.06 37.01 10.81
N ALA A 18 29.89 38.00 10.51
CA ALA A 18 29.94 38.76 9.29
C ALA A 18 30.55 37.97 8.13
N LEU A 19 30.06 38.24 6.92
CA LEU A 19 30.72 37.90 5.66
C LEU A 19 31.90 38.85 5.41
N PRO A 20 33.02 38.35 4.90
CA PRO A 20 33.86 39.08 3.97
C PRO A 20 33.61 38.60 2.54
N ALA A 21 33.20 39.54 1.68
CA ALA A 21 33.35 39.43 0.24
C ALA A 21 34.82 39.66 -0.12
N GLN A 22 35.39 38.86 -1.03
CA GLN A 22 36.34 39.31 -2.07
C GLN A 22 36.36 38.33 -3.24
N ALA A 23 36.44 38.90 -4.43
CA ALA A 23 36.49 38.28 -5.75
C ALA A 23 37.86 37.66 -6.06
N VAL A 24 37.91 36.71 -7.01
CA VAL A 24 38.75 36.77 -8.22
C VAL A 24 38.39 35.63 -9.19
N ASP A 25 38.25 36.00 -10.46
CA ASP A 25 38.26 35.12 -11.63
C ASP A 25 39.59 34.37 -11.76
N SER A 26 39.54 33.08 -12.04
CA SER A 26 40.59 32.32 -12.75
C SER A 26 40.04 30.99 -13.25
N VAL A 27 39.64 30.96 -14.52
CA VAL A 27 39.33 29.74 -15.27
C VAL A 27 40.63 28.98 -15.54
N THR A 28 40.72 27.75 -15.05
CA THR A 28 41.67 26.73 -15.52
C THR A 28 40.99 25.36 -15.39
N PRO A 29 40.89 24.53 -16.45
CA PRO A 29 40.22 23.23 -16.38
C PRO A 29 41.22 22.08 -16.18
N ALA A 30 41.07 21.32 -15.10
CA ALA A 30 41.35 19.87 -14.92
C ALA A 30 41.49 19.53 -13.42
N PRO A 31 41.32 18.27 -12.95
CA PRO A 31 40.77 17.08 -13.58
C PRO A 31 39.49 16.58 -12.86
N SER A 32 38.71 15.74 -13.54
CA SER A 32 37.48 15.10 -13.06
C SER A 32 37.67 14.40 -11.72
N THR A 33 37.21 15.03 -10.65
CA THR A 33 37.04 14.39 -9.34
C THR A 33 35.71 13.66 -9.35
N SER A 34 35.77 12.36 -9.06
CA SER A 34 34.65 11.45 -8.95
C SER A 34 33.68 11.93 -7.87
N THR A 35 32.59 12.57 -8.29
CA THR A 35 31.44 12.85 -7.42
C THR A 35 30.91 11.52 -6.90
N SER A 36 31.01 11.33 -5.58
CA SER A 36 30.37 10.26 -4.84
C SER A 36 28.89 10.21 -5.22
N ALA A 37 28.50 9.12 -5.90
CA ALA A 37 27.11 8.82 -6.15
C ALA A 37 26.43 8.53 -4.81
N THR A 38 25.60 9.47 -4.34
CA THR A 38 24.55 9.22 -3.36
C THR A 38 23.82 7.92 -3.73
N PRO A 39 23.64 6.95 -2.82
CA PRO A 39 22.89 5.75 -3.14
C PRO A 39 21.41 6.15 -3.31
N VAL A 40 21.02 6.39 -4.56
CA VAL A 40 19.62 6.40 -4.96
C VAL A 40 19.06 5.04 -4.51
N PRO A 41 18.01 4.98 -3.67
CA PRO A 41 17.47 3.70 -3.24
C PRO A 41 17.04 2.94 -4.48
N SER A 42 17.82 1.90 -4.80
CA SER A 42 17.62 1.09 -5.98
C SER A 42 16.20 0.53 -5.90
N THR A 43 15.42 0.79 -6.94
CA THR A 43 14.03 0.31 -7.10
C THR A 43 14.05 -1.18 -7.46
N SER A 44 14.73 -2.00 -6.68
CA SER A 44 14.63 -3.45 -6.74
C SER A 44 13.35 -3.89 -6.03
N ALA A 45 12.64 -4.87 -6.61
CA ALA A 45 11.49 -5.46 -5.94
C ALA A 45 11.95 -6.01 -4.58
N PRO A 46 11.15 -5.84 -3.50
CA PRO A 46 11.51 -6.36 -2.20
C PRO A 46 11.77 -7.86 -2.29
N ASN A 47 12.81 -8.34 -1.60
CA ASN A 47 13.03 -9.77 -1.49
C ASN A 47 11.87 -10.45 -0.75
N LEU A 48 11.78 -11.78 -0.79
CA LEU A 48 10.64 -12.51 -0.24
C LEU A 48 10.36 -12.15 1.24
N THR A 49 11.40 -12.10 2.08
CA THR A 49 11.26 -11.77 3.50
C THR A 49 10.71 -10.37 3.71
N GLN A 50 11.23 -9.38 2.97
CA GLN A 50 10.75 -8.00 3.03
C GLN A 50 9.29 -7.89 2.56
N ARG A 51 8.92 -8.57 1.46
CA ARG A 51 7.53 -8.63 1.00
C ARG A 51 6.62 -9.19 2.09
N LEU A 52 6.97 -10.33 2.68
CA LEU A 52 6.16 -10.99 3.70
C LEU A 52 6.00 -10.13 4.96
N ALA A 53 7.05 -9.43 5.40
CA ALA A 53 6.98 -8.50 6.53
C ALA A 53 6.02 -7.33 6.26
N ILE A 54 6.08 -6.76 5.06
CA ILE A 54 5.19 -5.68 4.61
C ILE A 54 3.74 -6.19 4.52
N GLU A 55 3.52 -7.33 3.86
CA GLU A 55 2.18 -7.92 3.72
C GLU A 55 1.60 -8.38 5.06
N SER A 56 2.42 -8.81 6.02
CA SER A 56 1.97 -9.13 7.39
C SER A 56 1.45 -7.89 8.11
N THR A 57 2.11 -6.74 7.96
CA THR A 57 1.64 -5.44 8.46
C THR A 57 0.31 -5.06 7.82
N TYR A 58 0.19 -5.21 6.50
CA TYR A 58 -1.05 -4.93 5.78
C TYR A 58 -2.20 -5.89 6.12
N ALA A 59 -1.91 -7.18 6.36
CA ALA A 59 -2.88 -8.18 6.78
C ALA A 59 -3.54 -7.81 8.11
N LYS A 60 -2.79 -7.18 9.02
CA LYS A 60 -3.27 -6.61 10.29
C LYS A 60 -4.07 -5.31 10.13
N GLY A 61 -4.20 -4.80 8.90
CA GLY A 61 -4.91 -3.54 8.61
C GLY A 61 -4.11 -2.28 8.91
N GLN A 62 -2.80 -2.38 9.05
CA GLN A 62 -1.92 -1.25 9.37
C GLN A 62 -1.36 -0.57 8.12
N GLY A 63 -0.85 0.66 8.27
CA GLY A 63 -0.24 1.43 7.20
C GLY A 63 -1.20 1.69 6.04
N LYS A 64 -0.76 1.46 4.80
CA LYS A 64 -1.57 1.70 3.60
C LYS A 64 -2.85 0.84 3.53
N ALA A 65 -2.94 -0.24 4.33
CA ALA A 65 -4.11 -1.12 4.31
C ALA A 65 -5.35 -0.51 4.98
N SER A 66 -5.17 0.46 5.89
CA SER A 66 -6.29 1.19 6.52
C SER A 66 -6.88 2.26 5.61
N ASP A 67 -6.12 2.76 4.63
CA ASP A 67 -6.62 3.66 3.61
C ASP A 67 -7.45 2.91 2.57
N LYS A 68 -8.71 3.33 2.45
CA LYS A 68 -9.75 2.69 1.63
C LYS A 68 -10.19 3.55 0.45
N HIS A 69 -9.38 4.53 0.07
CA HIS A 69 -9.68 5.45 -1.02
C HIS A 69 -8.57 5.47 -2.07
N GLY A 70 -8.95 5.89 -3.29
CA GLY A 70 -8.04 6.12 -4.39
C GLY A 70 -7.64 4.89 -5.22
N ILE A 71 -7.08 5.18 -6.39
CA ILE A 71 -6.64 4.18 -7.39
C ILE A 71 -5.11 4.03 -7.30
N ALA A 72 -4.65 3.43 -6.22
CA ALA A 72 -3.22 3.19 -5.97
C ALA A 72 -2.81 1.74 -6.30
N PRO A 73 -1.50 1.42 -6.34
CA PRO A 73 -1.01 0.06 -6.58
C PRO A 73 -1.59 -0.99 -5.63
N SER A 74 -1.64 -2.24 -6.07
CA SER A 74 -2.02 -3.40 -5.23
C SER A 74 -1.13 -3.49 -4.00
N LEU A 75 -1.72 -3.69 -2.82
CA LEU A 75 -0.99 -3.99 -1.59
C LEU A 75 -0.57 -5.47 -1.49
N TYR A 76 -1.16 -6.34 -2.31
CA TYR A 76 -0.73 -7.73 -2.47
C TYR A 76 0.19 -7.87 -3.67
N THR A 77 1.37 -8.48 -3.47
CA THR A 77 2.36 -8.75 -4.52
C THR A 77 2.84 -10.20 -4.52
N GLY A 78 2.04 -11.12 -3.97
CA GLY A 78 2.33 -12.54 -3.90
C GLY A 78 2.10 -13.33 -5.19
N LYS A 79 1.96 -14.65 -5.06
CA LYS A 79 1.95 -15.62 -6.16
C LYS A 79 1.07 -15.25 -7.36
N TRP A 80 -0.12 -14.69 -7.12
CA TRP A 80 -1.08 -14.39 -8.19
C TRP A 80 -0.99 -12.96 -8.74
N TYR A 81 -0.15 -12.12 -8.14
CA TYR A 81 0.04 -10.76 -8.58
C TYR A 81 0.68 -10.72 -9.97
N SER A 82 0.17 -9.85 -10.84
CA SER A 82 0.73 -9.66 -12.18
C SER A 82 0.95 -8.18 -12.47
N LYS A 83 2.23 -7.78 -12.55
CA LYS A 83 2.62 -6.42 -12.97
C LYS A 83 2.02 -6.04 -14.34
N LYS A 84 1.92 -7.02 -15.26
CA LYS A 84 1.32 -6.82 -16.59
C LYS A 84 -0.19 -6.53 -16.53
N ALA A 85 -0.90 -7.13 -15.58
CA ALA A 85 -2.35 -6.94 -15.41
C ALA A 85 -2.72 -5.86 -14.38
N GLU A 86 -1.76 -5.27 -13.65
CA GLU A 86 -2.01 -4.23 -12.65
C GLU A 86 -2.72 -3.00 -13.24
N ARG A 87 -2.40 -2.63 -14.49
CA ARG A 87 -3.13 -1.57 -15.22
C ARG A 87 -4.63 -1.90 -15.36
N LYS A 88 -4.96 -3.16 -15.66
CA LYS A 88 -6.36 -3.61 -15.77
C LYS A 88 -7.05 -3.59 -14.42
N ARG A 89 -6.39 -4.06 -13.35
CA ARG A 89 -6.91 -3.98 -11.98
C ARG A 89 -7.26 -2.54 -11.59
N ARG A 90 -6.35 -1.60 -11.81
CA ARG A 90 -6.59 -0.17 -11.52
C ARG A 90 -7.76 0.39 -12.34
N CYS A 91 -7.88 -0.01 -13.61
CA CYS A 91 -9.02 0.36 -14.45
C CYS A 91 -10.34 -0.21 -13.92
N ILE A 92 -10.37 -1.46 -13.48
CA ILE A 92 -11.54 -2.09 -12.82
C ILE A 92 -11.92 -1.27 -11.59
N VAL A 93 -11.00 -1.03 -10.65
CA VAL A 93 -11.30 -0.25 -9.43
C VAL A 93 -11.86 1.14 -9.77
N ARG A 94 -11.32 1.81 -10.79
CA ARG A 94 -11.82 3.10 -11.28
C ARG A 94 -13.26 2.98 -11.80
N LYS A 95 -13.54 2.01 -12.68
CA LYS A 95 -14.86 1.83 -13.29
C LYS A 95 -15.92 1.39 -12.30
N GLU A 96 -15.58 0.48 -11.40
CA GLU A 96 -16.50 -0.13 -10.46
C GLU A 96 -16.89 0.82 -9.32
N THR A 97 -15.93 1.62 -8.82
CA THR A 97 -16.14 2.39 -7.58
C THR A 97 -15.43 3.74 -7.51
N GLY A 98 -14.69 4.13 -8.55
CA GLY A 98 -13.85 5.34 -8.50
C GLY A 98 -12.69 5.26 -7.49
N GLY A 99 -12.33 4.06 -7.01
CA GLY A 99 -11.31 3.90 -5.96
C GLY A 99 -11.84 3.78 -4.54
N ASN A 100 -13.15 3.64 -4.34
CA ASN A 100 -13.73 3.52 -3.01
C ASN A 100 -13.89 2.04 -2.58
N TYR A 101 -13.06 1.60 -1.62
CA TYR A 101 -13.07 0.24 -1.07
C TYR A 101 -14.21 0.00 -0.05
N ASN A 102 -14.97 1.04 0.29
CA ASN A 102 -16.17 0.96 1.13
C ASN A 102 -17.48 0.88 0.32
N SER A 103 -17.41 0.96 -1.01
CA SER A 103 -18.60 1.01 -1.87
C SER A 103 -19.46 -0.26 -1.78
N VAL A 104 -20.76 -0.05 -1.93
CA VAL A 104 -21.80 -1.07 -2.02
C VAL A 104 -22.67 -0.70 -3.21
N SER A 105 -23.00 -1.66 -4.07
CA SER A 105 -23.92 -1.42 -5.19
C SER A 105 -25.30 -0.99 -4.69
N SER A 106 -26.08 -0.33 -5.54
CA SER A 106 -27.44 0.16 -5.22
C SER A 106 -28.36 -0.93 -4.64
N ASN A 107 -28.25 -2.15 -5.17
CA ASN A 107 -29.02 -3.32 -4.70
C ASN A 107 -28.33 -4.13 -3.58
N GLY A 108 -27.22 -3.65 -3.02
CA GLY A 108 -26.50 -4.32 -1.93
C GLY A 108 -25.79 -5.64 -2.27
N ARG A 109 -25.82 -6.09 -3.54
CA ARG A 109 -25.30 -7.39 -3.97
C ARG A 109 -23.78 -7.43 -4.14
N TYR A 110 -23.19 -6.31 -4.57
CA TYR A 110 -21.77 -6.20 -4.90
C TYR A 110 -21.09 -5.20 -3.97
N ARG A 111 -19.90 -5.54 -3.48
CA ARG A 111 -19.27 -4.86 -2.35
C ARG A 111 -17.76 -4.69 -2.54
N GLY A 112 -17.24 -3.60 -2.01
CA GLY A 112 -15.81 -3.25 -2.06
C GLY A 112 -15.40 -2.67 -3.40
N ALA A 113 -14.10 -2.35 -3.54
CA ALA A 113 -13.55 -1.67 -4.72
C ALA A 113 -13.72 -2.46 -6.03
N TYR A 114 -13.81 -3.78 -5.91
CA TYR A 114 -13.94 -4.73 -7.01
C TYR A 114 -15.38 -5.19 -7.23
N GLN A 115 -16.35 -4.65 -6.50
CA GLN A 115 -17.76 -5.01 -6.61
C GLN A 115 -17.95 -6.54 -6.60
N MET A 116 -17.31 -7.23 -5.64
CA MET A 116 -17.42 -8.68 -5.53
C MET A 116 -18.79 -9.07 -4.97
N SER A 117 -19.40 -10.10 -5.54
CA SER A 117 -20.56 -10.75 -4.93
C SER A 117 -20.14 -11.50 -3.66
N ARG A 118 -21.10 -11.74 -2.77
CA ARG A 118 -20.82 -12.44 -1.52
C ARG A 118 -20.26 -13.87 -1.73
N PRO A 119 -20.84 -14.71 -2.61
CA PRO A 119 -20.28 -16.04 -2.88
C PRO A 119 -18.87 -16.00 -3.45
N LEU A 120 -18.61 -15.06 -4.39
CA LEU A 120 -17.28 -14.90 -5.00
C LEU A 120 -16.23 -14.54 -3.94
N ALA A 121 -16.56 -13.58 -3.07
CA ALA A 121 -15.69 -13.17 -1.98
C ALA A 121 -15.40 -14.33 -1.00
N VAL A 122 -16.41 -15.13 -0.62
CA VAL A 122 -16.22 -16.32 0.23
C VAL A 122 -15.32 -17.34 -0.47
N GLY A 123 -15.58 -17.66 -1.73
CA GLY A 123 -14.76 -18.59 -2.51
C GLY A 123 -13.29 -18.16 -2.54
N ALA A 124 -13.03 -16.88 -2.77
CA ALA A 124 -11.67 -16.33 -2.74
C ALA A 124 -10.98 -16.55 -1.39
N THR A 125 -11.67 -16.38 -0.25
CA THR A 125 -11.05 -16.62 1.07
C THR A 125 -10.65 -18.08 1.30
N TRP A 126 -11.39 -19.06 0.74
CA TRP A 126 -11.00 -20.47 0.80
C TRP A 126 -9.72 -20.72 0.01
N MET A 127 -9.62 -20.13 -1.18
CA MET A 127 -8.42 -20.22 -2.02
C MET A 127 -7.21 -19.50 -1.43
N MET A 128 -7.42 -18.37 -0.75
CA MET A 128 -6.36 -17.59 -0.09
C MET A 128 -5.77 -18.31 1.11
N GLN A 129 -6.61 -18.94 1.95
CA GLN A 129 -6.22 -19.45 3.27
C GLN A 129 -4.96 -20.35 3.28
N PRO A 130 -4.78 -21.36 2.41
CA PRO A 130 -3.59 -22.21 2.45
C PRO A 130 -2.29 -21.45 2.15
N GLU A 131 -2.33 -20.51 1.19
CA GLU A 131 -1.17 -19.67 0.85
C GLU A 131 -0.85 -18.71 1.99
N VAL A 132 -1.89 -18.08 2.56
CA VAL A 132 -1.75 -17.18 3.72
C VAL A 132 -1.13 -17.90 4.91
N LYS A 133 -1.57 -19.14 5.19
CA LYS A 133 -1.02 -19.96 6.28
C LYS A 133 0.47 -20.23 6.07
N LYS A 134 0.86 -20.58 4.84
CA LYS A 134 2.28 -20.84 4.49
C LYS A 134 3.15 -19.59 4.58
N GLU A 135 2.63 -18.45 4.15
CA GLU A 135 3.41 -17.21 4.00
C GLU A 135 3.42 -16.33 5.24
N LEU A 136 2.28 -16.23 5.94
CA LEU A 136 2.04 -15.26 7.01
C LEU A 136 1.66 -15.93 8.35
N GLY A 137 1.56 -17.26 8.38
CA GLY A 137 1.29 -18.05 9.58
C GLY A 137 -0.20 -18.20 9.94
N GLU A 138 -0.45 -18.93 11.02
CA GLU A 138 -1.79 -19.34 11.45
C GLU A 138 -2.70 -18.16 11.80
N GLN A 139 -2.17 -17.11 12.42
CA GLN A 139 -2.96 -15.94 12.81
C GLN A 139 -3.56 -15.23 11.59
N ALA A 140 -2.78 -15.07 10.52
CA ALA A 140 -3.25 -14.49 9.27
C ALA A 140 -4.26 -15.42 8.57
N ALA A 141 -4.05 -16.73 8.60
CA ALA A 141 -5.00 -17.70 8.07
C ALA A 141 -6.34 -17.66 8.82
N ALA A 142 -6.31 -17.52 10.15
CA ALA A 142 -7.50 -17.32 10.98
C ALA A 142 -8.21 -16.00 10.65
N ALA A 143 -7.47 -14.92 10.37
CA ALA A 143 -8.04 -13.66 9.89
C ALA A 143 -8.80 -13.86 8.57
N VAL A 144 -8.24 -14.61 7.61
CA VAL A 144 -8.91 -14.96 6.35
C VAL A 144 -10.18 -15.78 6.57
N ALA A 145 -10.16 -16.74 7.50
CA ALA A 145 -11.36 -17.48 7.87
C ALA A 145 -12.45 -16.56 8.44
N LYS A 146 -12.08 -15.54 9.24
CA LYS A 146 -13.02 -14.54 9.76
C LYS A 146 -13.61 -13.65 8.65
N LEU A 147 -12.84 -13.31 7.61
CA LEU A 147 -13.34 -12.54 6.45
C LEU A 147 -14.57 -13.18 5.80
N ARG A 148 -14.72 -14.51 5.90
CA ARG A 148 -15.91 -15.22 5.43
C ARG A 148 -17.19 -14.78 6.09
N LYS A 149 -17.17 -14.13 7.25
CA LYS A 149 -18.37 -13.61 7.94
C LYS A 149 -18.51 -12.10 7.80
N VAL A 150 -17.50 -11.43 7.23
CA VAL A 150 -17.43 -9.97 7.13
C VAL A 150 -17.80 -9.55 5.70
N PRO A 151 -18.69 -8.57 5.49
CA PRO A 151 -18.95 -8.01 4.17
C PRO A 151 -17.69 -7.42 3.53
N THR A 152 -17.47 -7.62 2.22
CA THR A 152 -16.21 -7.26 1.53
C THR A 152 -15.86 -5.78 1.65
N GLN A 153 -16.84 -4.89 1.67
CA GLN A 153 -16.62 -3.45 1.86
C GLN A 153 -16.12 -3.10 3.27
N LYS A 154 -16.09 -4.03 4.23
CA LYS A 154 -15.50 -3.85 5.56
C LYS A 154 -14.10 -4.46 5.66
N TRP A 155 -13.66 -5.22 4.66
CA TRP A 155 -12.29 -5.72 4.61
C TRP A 155 -11.33 -4.54 4.43
N ASN A 156 -10.14 -4.64 5.01
CA ASN A 156 -9.06 -3.72 4.70
C ASN A 156 -8.66 -3.85 3.22
N ARG A 157 -7.93 -2.86 2.71
CA ARG A 157 -7.57 -2.80 1.30
C ARG A 157 -6.75 -4.01 0.85
N TYR A 158 -5.81 -4.46 1.67
CA TYR A 158 -4.94 -5.60 1.36
C TYR A 158 -5.73 -6.88 1.10
N TRP A 159 -6.71 -7.19 1.94
CA TRP A 159 -7.53 -8.38 1.76
C TRP A 159 -8.41 -8.32 0.51
N GLN A 160 -8.91 -7.13 0.14
CA GLN A 160 -9.62 -6.96 -1.13
C GLN A 160 -8.69 -7.14 -2.33
N ASP A 161 -7.49 -6.57 -2.30
CA ASP A 161 -6.47 -6.72 -3.36
C ASP A 161 -6.03 -8.18 -3.52
N ARG A 162 -5.75 -8.86 -2.40
CA ARG A 162 -5.39 -10.27 -2.41
C ARG A 162 -6.52 -11.14 -2.95
N ALA A 163 -7.77 -10.87 -2.58
CA ALA A 163 -8.92 -11.59 -3.11
C ALA A 163 -9.06 -11.38 -4.63
N PHE A 164 -8.92 -10.14 -5.12
CA PHE A 164 -8.93 -9.85 -6.56
C PHE A 164 -7.89 -10.68 -7.30
N TRP A 165 -6.63 -10.68 -6.85
CA TRP A 165 -5.56 -11.42 -7.53
C TRP A 165 -5.76 -12.92 -7.47
N THR A 166 -6.29 -13.42 -6.34
CA THR A 166 -6.65 -14.83 -6.18
C THR A 166 -7.72 -15.26 -7.18
N ILE A 167 -8.72 -14.41 -7.44
CA ILE A 167 -9.77 -14.66 -8.44
C ILE A 167 -9.21 -14.50 -9.85
N TRP A 168 -8.47 -13.42 -10.11
CA TRP A 168 -7.91 -13.10 -11.42
C TRP A 168 -7.05 -14.25 -11.94
N ARG A 169 -6.16 -14.78 -11.11
CA ARG A 169 -5.39 -16.02 -11.34
C ARG A 169 -4.89 -16.18 -12.76
N ASN A 170 -3.92 -15.36 -13.16
CA ASN A 170 -3.38 -15.33 -14.52
C ASN A 170 -4.45 -15.07 -15.62
N GLY A 171 -5.53 -14.36 -15.27
CA GLY A 171 -6.61 -14.01 -16.18
C GLY A 171 -7.73 -15.04 -16.29
N GLN A 172 -7.69 -16.15 -15.54
CA GLN A 172 -8.79 -17.13 -15.52
C GLN A 172 -10.10 -16.52 -15.01
N GLY A 173 -10.04 -15.69 -13.96
CA GLY A 173 -11.21 -15.01 -13.41
C GLY A 173 -11.57 -13.68 -14.08
N ARG A 174 -10.99 -13.38 -15.26
CA ARG A 174 -11.18 -12.08 -15.93
C ARG A 174 -12.64 -11.77 -16.28
N SER A 175 -13.45 -12.80 -16.51
CA SER A 175 -14.87 -12.68 -16.89
C SER A 175 -15.75 -12.13 -15.77
N HIS A 176 -15.25 -12.07 -14.53
CA HIS A 176 -15.98 -11.43 -13.42
C HIS A 176 -16.05 -9.91 -13.54
N TRP A 177 -15.26 -9.27 -14.42
CA TRP A 177 -15.23 -7.82 -14.56
C TRP A 177 -15.35 -7.34 -16.01
N PRO A 178 -16.02 -6.19 -16.23
CA PRO A 178 -16.16 -5.59 -17.54
C PRO A 178 -14.85 -4.92 -17.99
N LEU A 179 -14.06 -5.66 -18.77
CA LEU A 179 -12.75 -5.18 -19.25
C LEU A 179 -12.82 -4.21 -20.44
N ARG A 180 -13.97 -4.04 -21.10
CA ARG A 180 -14.09 -3.08 -22.21
C ARG A 180 -13.75 -1.66 -21.72
N GLY A 181 -12.83 -0.97 -22.40
CA GLY A 181 -12.33 0.34 -21.97
C GLY A 181 -11.21 0.29 -20.90
N CYS A 182 -10.71 -0.93 -20.64
CA CYS A 182 -9.41 -1.24 -20.05
C CYS A 182 -8.57 -1.97 -21.11
#